data_AF-A0AAP2E373-F1
#
_entry.id   AF-A0AAP2E373-F1
#
_cell.length_a   1.000
_cell.length_b   1.000
_cell.length_c   1.000
_cell.angle_alpha   90.00
_cell.angle_beta   90.00
_cell.angle_gamma   90.00
#
_symmetry.space_group_name_H-M   'P 1'
#
loop_
_entity.id
_entity.type
_entity.pdbx_description
1 polymer ?
#
loop_
_entity_poly.entity_id
_entity_poly.type
_entity_poly.pdbx_seq_one_letter_code
_entity_poly.pdbx_strand_id
1 'polypeptide(L)'
;MKITHVLPYALCIALILPSCQQDSIQPNTPDETLSGTAAAAPSQYGTYTIKSAAGNLFMEVTGNPGVNEKFKDGTKIVQWSATSAGDLWQKWQVIYKQTVNNIAYYALMNLHSGKVLDVPNSATTNGLQLQQYRYNGTNAQLWEIREVTGGYAIINKGNGLAVTNLNSSTSNGTAIVQQTYSTGAANQRWILTALAADSYLDDEVTRYFQRNSTSLGSVAWDQGSSIPLTWSGNNGKVLWVTQDAWDGAKLQSNGMFNCSDFFDYNNSIIIQQDKTNWLPDDPNMTINSPMGRPKQICSNQAGTSWSWPGNGVEIGDKVYMHCGEGNGLNMTNQSLYVLTQSTGTLWTVQRTTPAGMSGQTNIGYAAGMVKASDGYVYVYGTQATSFGYLNNVHVARFATSNPNSWTFWNGSSWTSTPTTGNGARIAEGKGTVAINYVNGKYVMITMDQGFNCDAPRNIYTATSTSPTGPFTAAVEVYKINDYFQGQYTRYYTPNVHPTFTNGRNELLITYSVNQSACGVSDCVNNFIDPNYYRIRGLRIPYSKIGL
;
A
#
# COMPACT_ATOMS: atom_id res chain seq x y z
N MET A 1 50.24 -38.35 16.30
CA MET A 1 51.39 -38.85 15.52
C MET A 1 51.18 -38.35 14.07
N LYS A 2 51.76 -37.20 13.70
CA LYS A 2 52.79 -37.05 12.64
C LYS A 2 52.42 -37.86 11.37
N ILE A 3 52.10 -37.31 10.19
CA ILE A 3 52.86 -36.44 9.25
C ILE A 3 51.93 -36.20 8.03
N THR A 4 51.53 -34.97 7.67
CA THR A 4 52.08 -34.05 6.62
C THR A 4 52.26 -34.60 5.17
N HIS A 5 51.48 -33.97 4.26
CA HIS A 5 51.76 -33.48 2.90
C HIS A 5 52.40 -34.37 1.80
N VAL A 6 51.94 -34.20 0.55
CA VAL A 6 52.63 -33.51 -0.57
C VAL A 6 52.01 -33.94 -1.93
N LEU A 7 51.61 -32.96 -2.76
CA LEU A 7 51.36 -33.08 -4.21
C LEU A 7 52.68 -33.18 -4.99
N PRO A 8 52.71 -33.81 -6.19
CA PRO A 8 52.99 -32.98 -7.37
C PRO A 8 52.27 -33.39 -8.68
N TYR A 9 52.41 -32.50 -9.65
CA TYR A 9 51.72 -32.34 -10.94
C TYR A 9 52.12 -33.33 -12.07
N ALA A 10 51.16 -33.45 -13.00
CA ALA A 10 51.27 -33.58 -14.48
C ALA A 10 51.59 -34.93 -15.14
N LEU A 11 50.59 -35.48 -15.86
CA LEU A 11 50.69 -35.79 -17.31
C LEU A 11 49.28 -35.99 -17.92
N CYS A 12 48.98 -35.25 -19.00
CA CYS A 12 47.77 -35.37 -19.81
C CYS A 12 47.81 -36.60 -20.73
N ILE A 13 46.78 -37.46 -20.73
CA ILE A 13 46.34 -38.24 -21.89
C ILE A 13 44.80 -38.26 -21.91
N ALA A 14 44.25 -37.93 -23.07
CA ALA A 14 42.83 -37.76 -23.36
C ALA A 14 42.04 -39.08 -23.42
N LEU A 15 40.74 -39.05 -23.06
CA LEU A 15 39.59 -39.40 -23.92
C LEU A 15 38.31 -39.76 -23.10
N ILE A 16 37.22 -39.04 -23.42
CA ILE A 16 35.79 -39.44 -23.47
C ILE A 16 34.92 -39.43 -22.17
N LEU A 17 34.24 -38.27 -21.98
CA LEU A 17 32.80 -37.97 -21.67
C LEU A 17 32.01 -38.73 -20.57
N PRO A 18 30.97 -38.11 -19.96
CA PRO A 18 30.98 -36.87 -19.17
C PRO A 18 30.32 -37.06 -17.78
N SER A 19 30.87 -36.41 -16.77
CA SER A 19 30.29 -36.28 -15.43
C SER A 19 29.21 -35.20 -15.38
N CYS A 20 28.24 -35.40 -14.48
CA CYS A 20 27.30 -34.41 -13.95
C CYS A 20 27.87 -32.99 -13.90
N GLN A 21 27.16 -32.05 -14.51
CA GLN A 21 27.21 -30.64 -14.14
C GLN A 21 25.83 -30.17 -13.71
N GLN A 22 25.87 -29.37 -12.65
CA GLN A 22 24.78 -28.70 -11.98
C GLN A 22 24.50 -27.43 -12.79
N ASP A 23 23.39 -27.40 -13.52
CA ASP A 23 23.04 -26.23 -14.33
C ASP A 23 22.60 -25.07 -13.42
N SER A 24 23.39 -24.01 -13.49
CA SER A 24 23.03 -22.67 -13.01
C SER A 24 21.89 -22.11 -13.85
N ILE A 25 20.78 -21.77 -13.20
CA ILE A 25 19.64 -21.07 -13.82
C ILE A 25 20.07 -19.64 -14.13
N GLN A 26 20.25 -19.34 -15.42
CA GLN A 26 20.31 -17.97 -15.94
C GLN A 26 18.88 -17.48 -16.24
N PRO A 27 18.54 -16.20 -16.01
CA PRO A 27 17.23 -15.67 -16.32
C PRO A 27 17.05 -15.49 -17.84
N ASN A 28 16.08 -16.21 -18.41
CA ASN A 28 15.73 -16.10 -19.82
C ASN A 28 15.08 -14.75 -20.12
N THR A 29 15.62 -14.03 -21.10
CA THR A 29 14.94 -12.96 -21.86
C THR A 29 13.88 -13.57 -22.78
N PRO A 30 12.66 -13.00 -22.91
CA PRO A 30 11.66 -13.50 -23.86
C PRO A 30 11.98 -13.01 -25.27
N ASP A 31 12.15 -13.94 -26.20
CA ASP A 31 12.19 -13.70 -27.64
C ASP A 31 10.75 -13.85 -28.21
N GLU A 32 10.30 -12.85 -28.96
CA GLU A 32 8.97 -12.80 -29.58
C GLU A 32 8.99 -13.51 -30.93
N THR A 33 8.42 -14.72 -31.00
CA THR A 33 7.81 -15.22 -32.25
C THR A 33 6.56 -16.05 -31.96
N LEU A 34 5.40 -15.51 -32.35
CA LEU A 34 4.07 -16.12 -32.25
C LEU A 34 3.92 -17.25 -33.29
N SER A 35 3.76 -18.48 -32.83
CA SER A 35 3.04 -19.54 -33.58
C SER A 35 2.16 -20.33 -32.61
N GLY A 36 0.88 -20.49 -32.98
CA GLY A 36 -0.17 -21.00 -32.11
C GLY A 36 0.09 -22.42 -31.63
N THR A 37 0.26 -22.57 -30.31
CA THR A 37 0.25 -23.83 -29.57
C THR A 37 -0.56 -23.65 -28.28
N ALA A 38 -0.97 -24.76 -27.67
CA ALA A 38 -1.77 -24.89 -26.44
C ALA A 38 -1.53 -23.76 -25.42
N ALA A 39 -2.60 -23.23 -24.84
CA ALA A 39 -2.49 -22.08 -23.95
C ALA A 39 -1.86 -22.57 -22.64
N ALA A 40 -0.58 -22.23 -22.41
CA ALA A 40 0.15 -22.62 -21.21
C ALA A 40 -0.62 -22.23 -19.95
N ALA A 41 -0.65 -23.13 -18.95
CA ALA A 41 -1.28 -22.87 -17.66
C ALA A 41 -0.91 -21.47 -17.13
N PRO A 42 -1.86 -20.73 -16.54
CA PRO A 42 -1.59 -19.38 -16.07
C PRO A 42 -0.43 -19.39 -15.07
N SER A 43 0.34 -18.29 -15.04
CA SER A 43 1.47 -18.18 -14.15
C SER A 43 1.02 -18.35 -12.69
N GLN A 44 1.94 -18.76 -11.81
CA GLN A 44 1.66 -18.83 -10.37
C GLN A 44 1.21 -17.47 -9.79
N TYR A 45 1.60 -16.38 -10.46
CA TYR A 45 1.17 -15.03 -10.16
C TYR A 45 1.19 -14.18 -11.43
N GLY A 46 0.06 -13.58 -11.82
CA GLY A 46 0.00 -12.72 -13.00
C GLY A 46 -1.28 -11.90 -13.09
N THR A 47 -1.22 -10.77 -13.80
CA THR A 47 -2.36 -9.89 -14.06
C THR A 47 -2.99 -10.27 -15.40
N TYR A 48 -4.30 -10.44 -15.43
CA TYR A 48 -5.04 -10.90 -16.61
C TYR A 48 -6.32 -10.11 -16.83
N THR A 49 -6.78 -10.07 -18.08
CA THR A 49 -8.21 -9.94 -18.36
C THR A 49 -8.82 -11.33 -18.58
N ILE A 50 -10.09 -11.50 -18.25
CA ILE A 50 -10.82 -12.77 -18.40
C ILE A 50 -12.02 -12.52 -19.30
N LYS A 51 -11.99 -13.03 -20.54
CA LYS A 51 -12.99 -12.76 -21.58
C LYS A 51 -13.84 -13.99 -21.88
N SER A 52 -15.16 -13.84 -21.92
CA SER A 52 -16.11 -14.88 -22.30
C SER A 52 -15.93 -15.23 -23.79
N ALA A 53 -15.68 -16.49 -24.11
CA ALA A 53 -15.53 -16.93 -25.50
C ALA A 53 -16.87 -16.92 -26.27
N ALA A 54 -18.01 -17.01 -25.57
CA ALA A 54 -19.35 -16.91 -26.17
C ALA A 54 -19.77 -15.45 -26.40
N GLY A 55 -19.46 -14.55 -25.46
CA GLY A 55 -19.94 -13.18 -25.46
C GLY A 55 -18.98 -12.16 -26.07
N ASN A 56 -17.68 -12.48 -26.16
CA ASN A 56 -16.60 -11.52 -26.43
C ASN A 56 -16.56 -10.31 -25.47
N LEU A 57 -17.11 -10.47 -24.25
CA LEU A 57 -17.12 -9.48 -23.18
C LEU A 57 -16.27 -9.94 -21.99
N PHE A 58 -15.84 -9.01 -21.15
CA PHE A 58 -14.91 -9.24 -20.04
C PHE A 58 -15.64 -9.47 -18.72
N MET A 59 -15.12 -10.36 -17.89
CA MET A 59 -15.55 -10.54 -16.51
C MET A 59 -15.28 -9.27 -15.71
N GLU A 60 -16.34 -8.72 -15.12
CA GLU A 60 -16.36 -7.43 -14.45
C GLU A 60 -17.06 -7.53 -13.09
N VAL A 61 -16.53 -6.81 -12.10
CA VAL A 61 -17.28 -6.47 -10.88
C VAL A 61 -18.29 -5.37 -11.21
N THR A 62 -19.59 -5.63 -11.03
CA THR A 62 -20.68 -4.70 -11.39
C THR A 62 -20.76 -3.48 -10.46
N GLY A 63 -21.57 -2.49 -10.85
CA GLY A 63 -21.92 -1.32 -10.03
C GLY A 63 -21.23 -0.05 -10.50
N ASN A 64 -21.67 1.07 -9.92
CA ASN A 64 -21.17 2.40 -10.25
C ASN A 64 -19.88 2.71 -9.45
N PRO A 65 -18.74 2.97 -10.11
CA PRO A 65 -17.50 3.33 -9.41
C PRO A 65 -17.65 4.66 -8.66
N GLY A 66 -18.46 5.59 -9.18
CA GLY A 66 -18.70 6.93 -8.61
C GLY A 66 -19.35 6.94 -7.21
N VAL A 67 -19.87 5.81 -6.75
CA VAL A 67 -20.44 5.65 -5.40
C VAL A 67 -19.88 4.41 -4.68
N ASN A 68 -18.68 3.98 -5.10
CA ASN A 68 -17.91 2.88 -4.51
C ASN A 68 -18.63 1.52 -4.44
N GLU A 69 -19.63 1.26 -5.29
CA GLU A 69 -20.34 -0.03 -5.29
C GLU A 69 -19.42 -1.20 -5.66
N LYS A 70 -18.40 -0.93 -6.51
CA LYS A 70 -17.41 -1.90 -6.95
C LYS A 70 -16.41 -2.32 -5.87
N PHE A 71 -16.40 -1.71 -4.68
CA PHE A 71 -15.48 -2.07 -3.59
C PHE A 71 -16.10 -3.02 -2.54
N LYS A 72 -17.43 -3.20 -2.57
CA LYS A 72 -18.17 -3.87 -1.51
C LYS A 72 -18.05 -5.38 -1.60
N ASP A 73 -18.05 -6.01 -0.44
CA ASP A 73 -18.30 -7.45 -0.32
C ASP A 73 -19.68 -7.78 -0.88
N GLY A 74 -19.79 -8.89 -1.61
CA GLY A 74 -21.05 -9.35 -2.19
C GLY A 74 -21.43 -8.69 -3.52
N THR A 75 -20.67 -7.71 -4.00
CA THR A 75 -20.88 -7.09 -5.32
C THR A 75 -20.79 -8.16 -6.41
N LYS A 76 -21.78 -8.17 -7.30
CA LYS A 76 -21.98 -9.24 -8.27
C LYS A 76 -21.05 -9.17 -9.46
N ILE A 77 -20.78 -10.33 -10.05
CA ILE A 77 -19.97 -10.47 -11.25
C ILE A 77 -20.86 -10.51 -12.49
N VAL A 78 -20.48 -9.74 -13.50
CA VAL A 78 -21.15 -9.62 -14.80
C VAL A 78 -20.13 -9.72 -15.93
N GLN A 79 -20.59 -9.78 -17.17
CA GLN A 79 -19.75 -9.47 -18.34
C GLN A 79 -20.03 -8.06 -18.87
N TRP A 80 -18.99 -7.40 -19.37
CA TRP A 80 -19.09 -6.06 -19.95
C TRP A 80 -18.06 -5.82 -21.06
N SER A 81 -18.34 -4.88 -21.95
CA SER A 81 -17.42 -4.46 -23.01
C SER A 81 -16.18 -3.78 -22.42
N ALA A 82 -15.00 -3.99 -23.00
CA ALA A 82 -13.81 -3.27 -22.56
C ALA A 82 -13.92 -1.76 -22.85
N THR A 83 -13.38 -0.96 -21.95
CA THR A 83 -12.91 0.39 -22.24
C THR A 83 -11.46 0.30 -22.74
N SER A 84 -10.97 1.30 -23.47
CA SER A 84 -9.71 1.27 -24.25
C SER A 84 -8.41 1.02 -23.45
N ALA A 85 -8.47 0.87 -22.12
CA ALA A 85 -7.32 0.49 -21.29
C ALA A 85 -7.63 -0.55 -20.18
N GLY A 86 -8.83 -1.17 -20.20
CA GLY A 86 -9.27 -2.14 -19.19
C GLY A 86 -9.33 -1.51 -17.80
N ASP A 87 -10.49 -1.03 -17.40
CA ASP A 87 -10.69 -0.50 -16.06
C ASP A 87 -10.24 -1.51 -14.99
N LEU A 88 -9.76 -1.04 -13.84
CA LEU A 88 -9.21 -1.92 -12.78
C LEU A 88 -10.19 -3.00 -12.33
N TRP A 89 -11.49 -2.79 -12.50
CA TRP A 89 -12.55 -3.75 -12.18
C TRP A 89 -12.74 -4.87 -13.21
N GLN A 90 -12.06 -4.82 -14.36
CA GLN A 90 -11.95 -5.89 -15.36
C GLN A 90 -10.59 -6.60 -15.34
N LYS A 91 -9.65 -6.13 -14.51
CA LYS A 91 -8.32 -6.73 -14.33
C LYS A 91 -8.32 -7.64 -13.11
N TRP A 92 -7.77 -8.83 -13.29
CA TRP A 92 -7.73 -9.88 -12.28
C TRP A 92 -6.32 -10.39 -12.07
N GLN A 93 -5.85 -10.39 -10.82
CA GLN A 93 -4.65 -11.10 -10.42
C GLN A 93 -5.00 -12.57 -10.21
N VAL A 94 -4.36 -13.46 -10.98
CA VAL A 94 -4.40 -14.90 -10.76
C VAL A 94 -3.31 -15.26 -9.76
N ILE A 95 -3.69 -15.85 -8.64
CA ILE A 95 -2.80 -16.10 -7.50
C ILE A 95 -2.84 -17.58 -7.15
N TYR A 96 -1.75 -18.31 -7.39
CA TYR A 96 -1.60 -19.69 -6.95
C TYR A 96 -1.72 -19.77 -5.42
N LYS A 97 -2.49 -20.77 -4.96
CA LYS A 97 -2.69 -21.02 -3.53
C LYS A 97 -2.19 -22.39 -3.11
N GLN A 98 -2.59 -23.44 -3.82
CA GLN A 98 -2.26 -24.82 -3.44
C GLN A 98 -2.47 -25.80 -4.58
N THR A 99 -1.85 -26.97 -4.49
CA THR A 99 -2.11 -28.12 -5.36
C THR A 99 -2.70 -29.25 -4.53
N VAL A 100 -3.82 -29.81 -4.98
CA VAL A 100 -4.46 -30.97 -4.34
C VAL A 100 -4.80 -31.98 -5.43
N ASN A 101 -4.39 -33.24 -5.28
CA ASN A 101 -4.62 -34.30 -6.27
C ASN A 101 -4.15 -33.91 -7.69
N ASN A 102 -2.95 -33.33 -7.79
CA ASN A 102 -2.37 -32.81 -9.04
C ASN A 102 -3.16 -31.67 -9.72
N ILE A 103 -4.13 -31.07 -9.04
CA ILE A 103 -4.87 -29.90 -9.52
C ILE A 103 -4.39 -28.65 -8.76
N ALA A 104 -3.87 -27.67 -9.49
CA ALA A 104 -3.52 -26.36 -8.96
C ALA A 104 -4.78 -25.49 -8.80
N TYR A 105 -4.90 -24.85 -7.64
CA TYR A 105 -5.99 -23.96 -7.28
C TYR A 105 -5.51 -22.53 -7.07
N TYR A 106 -6.28 -21.60 -7.59
CA TYR A 106 -5.97 -20.18 -7.65
C TYR A 106 -7.06 -19.36 -6.97
N ALA A 107 -6.68 -18.21 -6.41
CA ALA A 107 -7.60 -17.11 -6.15
C ALA A 107 -7.56 -16.13 -7.32
N LEU A 108 -8.70 -15.57 -7.69
CA LEU A 108 -8.84 -14.55 -8.73
C LEU A 108 -9.18 -13.22 -8.07
N MET A 109 -8.19 -12.34 -7.88
CA MET A 109 -8.33 -11.09 -7.14
C MET A 109 -8.56 -9.91 -8.10
N ASN A 110 -9.59 -9.11 -7.88
CA ASN A 110 -9.84 -7.91 -8.65
C ASN A 110 -8.88 -6.78 -8.27
N LEU A 111 -8.25 -6.11 -9.23
CA LEU A 111 -7.24 -5.09 -8.96
C LEU A 111 -7.83 -3.79 -8.36
N HIS A 112 -9.12 -3.51 -8.62
CA HIS A 112 -9.78 -2.33 -8.07
C HIS A 112 -10.06 -2.47 -6.57
N SER A 113 -10.59 -3.62 -6.14
CA SER A 113 -11.09 -3.80 -4.77
C SER A 113 -10.16 -4.59 -3.85
N GLY A 114 -9.17 -5.30 -4.40
CA GLY A 114 -8.34 -6.27 -3.67
C GLY A 114 -9.07 -7.53 -3.23
N LYS A 115 -10.35 -7.69 -3.60
CA LYS A 115 -11.22 -8.81 -3.24
C LYS A 115 -11.17 -9.91 -4.29
N VAL A 116 -11.64 -11.10 -3.95
CA VAL A 116 -11.54 -12.28 -4.82
C VAL A 116 -12.89 -12.75 -5.34
N LEU A 117 -12.89 -13.43 -6.49
CA LEU A 117 -14.04 -14.16 -7.01
C LEU A 117 -14.51 -15.21 -6.00
N ASP A 118 -15.79 -15.20 -5.68
CA ASP A 118 -16.40 -15.91 -4.57
C ASP A 118 -17.74 -16.54 -4.96
N VAL A 119 -17.97 -17.77 -4.49
CA VAL A 119 -19.28 -18.42 -4.50
C VAL A 119 -20.06 -17.98 -3.25
N PRO A 120 -21.18 -17.25 -3.40
CA PRO A 120 -21.94 -16.76 -2.25
C PRO A 120 -22.33 -17.88 -1.29
N ASN A 121 -21.96 -17.75 -0.02
CA ASN A 121 -22.26 -18.70 1.06
C ASN A 121 -21.82 -20.15 0.75
N SER A 122 -20.80 -20.36 -0.09
CA SER A 122 -20.36 -21.69 -0.54
C SER A 122 -21.47 -22.54 -1.17
N ALA A 123 -22.51 -21.90 -1.73
CA ALA A 123 -23.67 -22.60 -2.26
C ALA A 123 -23.32 -23.53 -3.44
N THR A 124 -24.10 -24.59 -3.61
CA THR A 124 -23.97 -25.59 -4.68
C THR A 124 -25.04 -25.44 -5.77
N THR A 125 -25.80 -24.35 -5.75
CA THR A 125 -26.94 -24.12 -6.63
C THR A 125 -26.50 -23.69 -8.02
N ASN A 126 -26.95 -24.43 -9.05
CA ASN A 126 -26.83 -24.06 -10.45
C ASN A 126 -27.53 -22.72 -10.74
N GLY A 127 -26.89 -21.86 -11.54
CA GLY A 127 -27.41 -20.56 -11.92
C GLY A 127 -27.24 -19.47 -10.86
N LEU A 128 -26.62 -19.76 -9.71
CA LEU A 128 -26.31 -18.74 -8.72
C LEU A 128 -25.26 -17.76 -9.26
N GLN A 129 -25.57 -16.47 -9.21
CA GLN A 129 -24.63 -15.41 -9.61
C GLN A 129 -23.46 -15.31 -8.64
N LEU A 130 -22.25 -15.31 -9.19
CA LEU A 130 -21.02 -15.14 -8.44
C LEU A 130 -20.88 -13.69 -7.94
N GLN A 131 -20.03 -13.53 -6.93
CA GLN A 131 -19.72 -12.23 -6.34
C GLN A 131 -18.22 -12.05 -6.16
N GLN A 132 -17.81 -10.85 -5.79
CA GLN A 132 -16.53 -10.67 -5.10
C GLN A 132 -16.74 -10.69 -3.59
N TYR A 133 -15.73 -11.13 -2.85
CA TYR A 133 -15.70 -11.06 -1.40
C TYR A 133 -14.26 -10.96 -0.89
N ARG A 134 -14.06 -10.39 0.30
CA ARG A 134 -12.75 -10.42 0.97
C ARG A 134 -12.20 -11.84 1.01
N TYR A 135 -10.89 -11.98 0.81
CA TYR A 135 -10.27 -13.29 0.86
C TYR A 135 -10.41 -13.88 2.27
N ASN A 136 -10.98 -15.08 2.36
CA ASN A 136 -11.23 -15.79 3.61
C ASN A 136 -10.66 -17.23 3.61
N GLY A 137 -9.95 -17.61 2.54
CA GLY A 137 -9.27 -18.90 2.43
C GLY A 137 -10.19 -20.11 2.20
N THR A 138 -11.50 -19.92 2.12
CA THR A 138 -12.45 -21.03 1.91
C THR A 138 -12.40 -21.57 0.48
N ASN A 139 -12.85 -22.81 0.29
CA ASN A 139 -12.93 -23.43 -1.04
C ASN A 139 -13.92 -22.70 -2.00
N ALA A 140 -14.80 -21.85 -1.48
CA ALA A 140 -15.68 -20.99 -2.28
C ALA A 140 -14.90 -19.95 -3.12
N GLN A 141 -13.65 -19.70 -2.78
CA GLN A 141 -12.79 -18.69 -3.41
C GLN A 141 -11.61 -19.28 -4.17
N LEU A 142 -11.55 -20.60 -4.27
CA LEU A 142 -10.46 -21.32 -4.92
C LEU A 142 -10.95 -21.97 -6.20
N TRP A 143 -10.20 -21.76 -7.28
CA TRP A 143 -10.60 -22.08 -8.63
C TRP A 143 -9.52 -22.91 -9.34
N GLU A 144 -9.91 -24.03 -9.93
CA GLU A 144 -9.11 -24.71 -10.95
C GLU A 144 -9.26 -23.93 -12.25
N ILE A 145 -8.15 -23.56 -12.88
CA ILE A 145 -8.13 -22.99 -14.23
C ILE A 145 -7.69 -24.10 -15.18
N ARG A 146 -8.67 -24.84 -15.72
CA ARG A 146 -8.45 -26.03 -16.54
C ARG A 146 -8.35 -25.64 -18.00
N GLU A 147 -7.26 -26.00 -18.66
CA GLU A 147 -7.14 -25.84 -20.11
C GLU A 147 -8.19 -26.68 -20.85
N VAL A 148 -8.83 -26.08 -21.84
CA VAL A 148 -9.79 -26.72 -22.75
C VAL A 148 -9.52 -26.24 -24.18
N THR A 149 -10.04 -26.95 -25.18
CA THR A 149 -9.89 -26.50 -26.59
C THR A 149 -10.39 -25.07 -26.76
N GLY A 150 -9.47 -24.17 -27.14
CA GLY A 150 -9.76 -22.76 -27.40
C GLY A 150 -9.89 -21.86 -26.16
N GLY A 151 -9.42 -22.27 -24.98
CA GLY A 151 -9.40 -21.42 -23.78
C GLY A 151 -9.30 -22.20 -22.47
N TYR A 152 -9.99 -21.71 -21.45
CA TYR A 152 -10.00 -22.30 -20.11
C TYR A 152 -11.43 -22.47 -19.59
N ALA A 153 -11.65 -23.53 -18.81
CA ALA A 153 -12.76 -23.62 -17.87
C ALA A 153 -12.27 -23.19 -16.47
N ILE A 154 -13.07 -22.39 -15.77
CA ILE A 154 -12.76 -21.97 -14.39
C ILE A 154 -13.74 -22.71 -13.48
N ILE A 155 -13.23 -23.61 -12.64
CA ILE A 155 -14.05 -24.58 -11.88
C ILE A 155 -13.81 -24.39 -10.39
N ASN A 156 -14.88 -24.23 -9.61
CA ASN A 156 -14.76 -24.01 -8.18
C ASN A 156 -14.27 -25.27 -7.45
N LYS A 157 -13.32 -25.12 -6.54
CA LYS A 157 -12.78 -26.20 -5.71
C LYS A 157 -13.82 -26.82 -4.78
N GLY A 158 -14.70 -26.00 -4.22
CA GLY A 158 -15.64 -26.41 -3.17
C GLY A 158 -16.82 -27.24 -3.67
N ASN A 159 -17.29 -26.99 -4.89
CA ASN A 159 -18.49 -27.64 -5.41
C ASN A 159 -18.35 -28.23 -6.84
N GLY A 160 -17.23 -28.02 -7.53
CA GLY A 160 -17.00 -28.53 -8.89
C GLY A 160 -17.81 -27.87 -10.00
N LEU A 161 -18.55 -26.79 -9.70
CA LEU A 161 -19.30 -26.02 -10.69
C LEU A 161 -18.39 -25.03 -11.43
N ALA A 162 -18.67 -24.81 -12.71
CA ALA A 162 -17.93 -23.94 -13.59
C ALA A 162 -18.50 -22.52 -13.62
N VAL A 163 -17.60 -21.53 -13.67
CA VAL A 163 -17.92 -20.14 -13.98
C VAL A 163 -18.51 -20.07 -15.38
N THR A 164 -19.73 -19.55 -15.48
CA THR A 164 -20.56 -19.64 -16.68
C THR A 164 -21.14 -18.28 -17.03
N ASN A 165 -20.99 -17.87 -18.29
CA ASN A 165 -21.74 -16.78 -18.89
C ASN A 165 -23.21 -17.20 -19.07
N LEU A 166 -24.13 -16.56 -18.37
CA LEU A 166 -25.54 -16.96 -18.36
C LEU A 166 -26.12 -16.90 -19.78
N ASN A 167 -26.76 -17.99 -20.21
CA ASN A 167 -27.45 -18.14 -21.49
C ASN A 167 -26.58 -17.88 -22.74
N SER A 168 -25.25 -17.98 -22.63
CA SER A 168 -24.32 -17.64 -23.73
C SER A 168 -24.53 -16.21 -24.27
N SER A 169 -24.99 -15.29 -23.42
CA SER A 169 -25.34 -13.93 -23.82
C SER A 169 -24.14 -13.16 -24.37
N THR A 170 -24.43 -12.18 -25.23
CA THR A 170 -23.47 -11.19 -25.75
C THR A 170 -23.76 -9.78 -25.21
N SER A 171 -24.66 -9.64 -24.24
CA SER A 171 -25.09 -8.34 -23.70
C SER A 171 -24.29 -7.93 -22.47
N ASN A 172 -23.94 -6.64 -22.40
CA ASN A 172 -23.41 -5.99 -21.20
C ASN A 172 -24.34 -6.19 -20.01
N GLY A 173 -23.76 -6.41 -18.83
CA GLY A 173 -24.47 -6.60 -17.58
C GLY A 173 -25.03 -8.02 -17.39
N THR A 174 -24.80 -8.94 -18.33
CA THR A 174 -25.21 -10.34 -18.13
C THR A 174 -24.49 -10.94 -16.93
N ALA A 175 -25.24 -11.60 -16.06
CA ALA A 175 -24.72 -12.28 -14.88
C ALA A 175 -23.70 -13.37 -15.23
N ILE A 176 -22.60 -13.41 -14.47
CA ILE A 176 -21.71 -14.57 -14.42
C ILE A 176 -22.12 -15.45 -13.24
N VAL A 177 -22.48 -16.69 -13.54
CA VAL A 177 -23.07 -17.65 -12.61
C VAL A 177 -22.18 -18.88 -12.45
N GLN A 178 -22.48 -19.75 -11.49
CA GLN A 178 -21.95 -21.11 -11.45
C GLN A 178 -22.94 -22.11 -12.06
N GLN A 179 -22.47 -23.05 -12.88
CA GLN A 179 -23.28 -24.16 -13.40
C GLN A 179 -22.48 -25.46 -13.49
N THR A 180 -23.16 -26.60 -13.60
CA THR A 180 -22.54 -27.90 -13.83
C THR A 180 -21.60 -27.80 -15.03
N TYR A 181 -20.35 -28.22 -14.84
CA TYR A 181 -19.37 -28.21 -15.91
C TYR A 181 -19.81 -29.13 -17.04
N SER A 182 -19.78 -28.63 -18.28
CA SER A 182 -20.14 -29.38 -19.48
C SER A 182 -19.04 -29.22 -20.53
N THR A 183 -18.51 -30.35 -21.00
CA THR A 183 -17.37 -30.35 -21.92
C THR A 183 -17.76 -29.71 -23.25
N GLY A 184 -16.95 -28.74 -23.71
CA GLY A 184 -17.18 -28.02 -24.97
C GLY A 184 -18.21 -26.88 -24.91
N ALA A 185 -18.83 -26.62 -23.75
CA ALA A 185 -19.80 -25.53 -23.60
C ALA A 185 -19.13 -24.15 -23.79
N ALA A 186 -19.53 -23.43 -24.85
CA ALA A 186 -18.91 -22.16 -25.23
C ALA A 186 -19.06 -21.06 -24.15
N ASN A 187 -20.14 -21.11 -23.39
CA ASN A 187 -20.41 -20.17 -22.28
C ASN A 187 -19.66 -20.50 -20.98
N GLN A 188 -18.95 -21.62 -20.93
CA GLN A 188 -18.03 -21.98 -19.83
C GLN A 188 -16.56 -21.88 -20.24
N ARG A 189 -16.30 -21.37 -21.46
CA ARG A 189 -14.95 -21.18 -22.01
C ARG A 189 -14.55 -19.72 -21.88
N TRP A 190 -13.39 -19.50 -21.27
CA TRP A 190 -12.82 -18.20 -20.96
C TRP A 190 -11.44 -18.05 -21.62
N ILE A 191 -11.16 -16.86 -22.14
CA ILE A 191 -9.85 -16.48 -22.66
C ILE A 191 -9.16 -15.63 -21.60
N LEU A 192 -8.01 -16.07 -21.13
CA LEU A 192 -7.17 -15.33 -20.20
C LEU A 192 -6.05 -14.65 -21.00
N THR A 193 -6.07 -13.32 -21.04
CA THR A 193 -5.02 -12.53 -21.70
C THR A 193 -4.14 -11.89 -20.64
N ALA A 194 -2.87 -12.27 -20.60
CA ALA A 194 -1.89 -11.70 -19.68
C ALA A 194 -1.66 -10.22 -19.97
N LEU A 195 -1.48 -9.44 -18.92
CA LEU A 195 -1.16 -8.02 -18.93
C LEU A 195 0.19 -7.79 -18.23
N ALA A 196 0.79 -6.62 -18.47
CA ALA A 196 1.87 -6.14 -17.61
C ALA A 196 1.38 -6.03 -16.16
N ALA A 197 2.27 -6.29 -15.19
CA ALA A 197 1.97 -6.15 -13.79
C ALA A 197 1.51 -4.71 -13.48
N ASP A 198 0.43 -4.57 -12.72
CA ASP A 198 -0.18 -3.28 -12.42
C ASP A 198 -0.43 -3.14 -10.92
N SER A 199 -0.56 -1.90 -10.46
CA SER A 199 -0.81 -1.60 -9.05
C SER A 199 -2.25 -1.94 -8.67
N TYR A 200 -2.47 -2.33 -7.41
CA TYR A 200 -3.78 -2.76 -6.92
C TYR A 200 -4.04 -2.36 -5.47
N LEU A 201 -5.31 -2.15 -5.11
CA LEU A 201 -5.67 -1.91 -3.71
C LEU A 201 -5.49 -3.18 -2.89
N ASP A 202 -4.77 -3.06 -1.77
CA ASP A 202 -4.57 -4.14 -0.82
C ASP A 202 -5.72 -4.13 0.19
N ASP A 203 -6.68 -5.03 0.02
CA ASP A 203 -7.88 -5.13 0.86
C ASP A 203 -7.55 -5.49 2.32
N GLU A 204 -6.53 -6.33 2.56
CA GLU A 204 -6.12 -6.69 3.92
C GLU A 204 -5.57 -5.47 4.66
N VAL A 205 -4.65 -4.74 4.04
CA VAL A 205 -4.08 -3.51 4.61
C VAL A 205 -5.16 -2.43 4.76
N THR A 206 -6.04 -2.27 3.76
CA THR A 206 -7.12 -1.27 3.83
C THR A 206 -8.08 -1.56 4.99
N ARG A 207 -8.43 -2.84 5.21
CA ARG A 207 -9.31 -3.25 6.31
C ARG A 207 -8.67 -3.14 7.69
N TYR A 208 -7.35 -3.31 7.80
CA TYR A 208 -6.64 -3.09 9.07
C TYR A 208 -6.91 -1.67 9.63
N PHE A 209 -7.04 -0.68 8.75
CA PHE A 209 -7.37 0.69 9.13
C PHE A 209 -8.87 0.97 9.33
N GLN A 210 -9.75 0.03 8.99
CA GLN A 210 -11.21 0.11 9.24
C GLN A 210 -11.55 -0.34 10.67
N ARG A 211 -10.94 0.31 11.65
CA ARG A 211 -11.16 0.03 13.08
C ARG A 211 -12.52 0.59 13.49
N ASN A 212 -13.46 -0.25 13.86
CA ASN A 212 -14.82 0.17 14.23
C ASN A 212 -15.19 -0.35 15.63
N SER A 213 -14.41 0.05 16.63
CA SER A 213 -14.61 -0.38 18.02
C SER A 213 -14.52 0.80 18.98
N THR A 214 -15.45 0.85 19.93
CA THR A 214 -15.50 1.92 20.94
C THR A 214 -14.37 1.87 21.97
N SER A 215 -13.65 0.75 22.03
CA SER A 215 -12.59 0.51 23.03
C SER A 215 -11.17 0.61 22.47
N LEU A 216 -11.01 0.70 21.14
CA LEU A 216 -9.70 0.60 20.49
C LEU A 216 -8.92 1.92 20.41
N GLY A 217 -9.50 3.04 20.82
CA GLY A 217 -8.89 4.36 20.64
C GLY A 217 -9.09 4.90 19.22
N SER A 218 -8.03 5.28 18.52
CA SER A 218 -8.14 5.90 17.21
C SER A 218 -8.82 4.95 16.21
N VAL A 219 -9.87 5.43 15.54
CA VAL A 219 -10.66 4.65 14.58
C VAL A 219 -10.70 5.24 13.16
N ALA A 220 -10.41 6.53 13.02
CA ALA A 220 -10.28 7.23 11.74
C ALA A 220 -9.22 8.34 11.91
N TRP A 221 -8.38 8.56 10.88
CA TRP A 221 -7.25 9.49 10.94
C TRP A 221 -6.62 9.68 9.55
N ASP A 222 -5.70 10.64 9.48
CA ASP A 222 -4.78 10.84 8.35
C ASP A 222 -3.30 10.56 8.70
N GLN A 223 -2.41 10.74 7.72
CA GLN A 223 -1.01 10.30 7.72
C GLN A 223 -0.86 8.77 7.63
N GLY A 224 -0.35 8.09 8.66
CA GLY A 224 -0.07 6.66 8.64
C GLY A 224 1.35 6.25 8.28
N SER A 225 2.38 7.01 8.67
CA SER A 225 3.77 6.56 8.48
C SER A 225 4.06 5.35 9.39
N SER A 226 4.91 4.43 8.93
CA SER A 226 5.21 3.19 9.67
C SER A 226 6.65 3.19 10.21
N ILE A 227 6.83 2.85 11.48
CA ILE A 227 8.15 2.69 12.11
C ILE A 227 8.28 1.24 12.60
N PRO A 228 9.04 0.38 11.90
CA PRO A 228 9.27 -0.98 12.36
C PRO A 228 10.16 -1.01 13.61
N LEU A 229 9.87 -1.95 14.52
CA LEU A 229 10.65 -2.16 15.73
C LEU A 229 11.38 -3.51 15.69
N THR A 230 12.60 -3.52 16.23
CA THR A 230 13.55 -4.64 16.14
C THR A 230 14.18 -5.02 17.49
N TRP A 231 14.02 -4.20 18.55
CA TRP A 231 14.61 -4.50 19.87
C TRP A 231 13.71 -5.41 20.73
N SER A 232 14.35 -6.35 21.42
CA SER A 232 13.75 -7.13 22.53
C SER A 232 12.34 -7.65 22.20
N GLY A 233 11.38 -7.50 23.13
CA GLY A 233 9.98 -7.90 22.95
C GLY A 233 9.16 -7.04 21.97
N ASN A 234 9.76 -6.04 21.33
CA ASN A 234 9.12 -5.27 20.26
C ASN A 234 9.54 -5.73 18.87
N ASN A 235 10.49 -6.67 18.75
CA ASN A 235 10.90 -7.18 17.45
C ASN A 235 9.70 -7.73 16.66
N GLY A 236 9.47 -7.18 15.46
CA GLY A 236 8.34 -7.55 14.60
C GLY A 236 7.10 -6.67 14.75
N LYS A 237 7.07 -5.76 15.74
CA LYS A 237 6.01 -4.75 15.86
C LYS A 237 6.22 -3.59 14.91
N VAL A 238 5.14 -2.87 14.62
CA VAL A 238 5.19 -1.63 13.82
C VAL A 238 4.37 -0.55 14.51
N LEU A 239 4.97 0.64 14.64
CA LEU A 239 4.25 1.83 15.06
C LEU A 239 3.64 2.51 13.83
N TRP A 240 2.33 2.70 13.83
CA TRP A 240 1.61 3.48 12.83
C TRP A 240 1.35 4.88 13.38
N VAL A 241 2.07 5.87 12.85
CA VAL A 241 2.00 7.25 13.27
C VAL A 241 0.91 7.98 12.51
N THR A 242 -0.04 8.54 13.25
CA THR A 242 -1.21 9.24 12.71
C THR A 242 -1.17 10.72 13.08
N GLN A 243 -1.90 11.53 12.34
CA GLN A 243 -2.17 12.92 12.70
C GLN A 243 -3.60 13.03 13.24
N ASP A 244 -4.38 14.01 12.80
CA ASP A 244 -5.71 14.30 13.33
C ASP A 244 -6.57 13.03 13.34
N ALA A 245 -7.16 12.70 14.49
CA ALA A 245 -7.74 11.39 14.74
C ALA A 245 -9.08 11.46 15.49
N TRP A 246 -9.98 10.54 15.16
CA TRP A 246 -11.24 10.30 15.88
C TRP A 246 -11.11 9.11 16.81
N ASP A 247 -11.63 9.25 18.02
CA ASP A 247 -11.63 8.20 19.03
C ASP A 247 -12.91 7.36 18.96
N GLY A 248 -12.74 6.04 19.04
CA GLY A 248 -13.83 5.08 19.07
C GLY A 248 -14.82 5.34 20.20
N ALA A 249 -14.43 5.97 21.30
CA ALA A 249 -15.35 6.31 22.38
C ALA A 249 -16.52 7.21 21.94
N LYS A 250 -16.40 7.92 20.82
CA LYS A 250 -17.47 8.71 20.20
C LYS A 250 -18.22 8.01 19.06
N LEU A 251 -17.81 6.79 18.71
CA LEU A 251 -18.46 6.00 17.68
C LEU A 251 -19.89 5.65 18.10
N GLN A 252 -20.85 5.97 17.23
CA GLN A 252 -22.26 5.69 17.45
C GLN A 252 -22.58 4.21 17.13
N SER A 253 -23.75 3.73 17.55
CA SER A 253 -24.16 2.33 17.34
C SER A 253 -24.30 1.93 15.87
N ASN A 254 -24.47 2.90 14.97
CA ASN A 254 -24.48 2.71 13.52
C ASN A 254 -23.07 2.66 12.90
N GLY A 255 -22.00 2.76 13.70
CA GLY A 255 -20.62 2.77 13.22
C GLY A 255 -20.18 4.10 12.60
N MET A 256 -20.93 5.18 12.80
CA MET A 256 -20.63 6.53 12.32
C MET A 256 -20.35 7.47 13.50
N PHE A 257 -19.97 8.72 13.20
CA PHE A 257 -19.77 9.80 14.17
C PHE A 257 -20.83 10.87 13.98
N ASN A 258 -21.16 11.65 15.02
CA ASN A 258 -22.04 12.81 14.85
C ASN A 258 -21.29 13.90 14.09
N CYS A 259 -21.98 14.73 13.31
CA CYS A 259 -21.30 15.84 12.61
C CYS A 259 -20.70 16.91 13.53
N SER A 260 -21.13 16.96 14.80
CA SER A 260 -20.51 17.81 15.82
C SER A 260 -19.21 17.22 16.38
N ASP A 261 -18.93 15.95 16.12
CA ASP A 261 -17.71 15.30 16.57
C ASP A 261 -16.56 15.78 15.67
N PHE A 262 -15.69 16.60 16.25
CA PHE A 262 -14.42 17.01 15.65
C PHE A 262 -13.25 16.21 16.24
N PHE A 263 -12.05 16.35 15.67
CA PHE A 263 -10.86 15.57 16.05
C PHE A 263 -10.63 15.48 17.57
N ASP A 264 -10.51 14.25 18.06
CA ASP A 264 -10.29 13.93 19.48
C ASP A 264 -8.83 14.06 19.90
N TYR A 265 -7.92 13.93 18.95
CA TYR A 265 -6.48 14.14 19.08
C TYR A 265 -5.93 14.74 17.80
N ASN A 266 -4.83 15.49 17.91
CA ASN A 266 -4.09 15.96 16.73
C ASN A 266 -3.07 14.94 16.21
N ASN A 267 -2.86 13.87 16.95
CA ASN A 267 -1.96 12.79 16.59
C ASN A 267 -2.22 11.60 17.49
N SER A 268 -1.86 10.42 17.01
CA SER A 268 -1.84 9.21 17.80
C SER A 268 -0.85 8.21 17.21
N ILE A 269 -0.57 7.13 17.94
CA ILE A 269 0.20 6.01 17.40
C ILE A 269 -0.55 4.72 17.70
N ILE A 270 -0.69 3.85 16.70
CA ILE A 270 -1.18 2.47 16.86
C ILE A 270 0.03 1.54 16.89
N ILE A 271 0.01 0.55 17.80
CA ILE A 271 1.08 -0.44 17.95
C ILE A 271 0.62 -1.75 17.33
N GLN A 272 0.96 -1.98 16.06
CA GLN A 272 0.74 -3.26 15.41
C GLN A 272 1.60 -4.33 16.10
N GLN A 273 0.98 -5.29 16.78
CA GLN A 273 1.70 -6.27 17.58
C GLN A 273 2.50 -7.28 16.75
N ASP A 274 2.09 -7.52 15.51
CA ASP A 274 2.79 -8.37 14.54
C ASP A 274 2.59 -7.76 13.14
N LYS A 275 3.69 -7.41 12.47
CA LYS A 275 3.67 -6.84 11.11
C LYS A 275 2.96 -7.70 10.06
N THR A 276 2.71 -8.98 10.34
CA THR A 276 1.99 -9.90 9.45
C THR A 276 0.50 -10.02 9.79
N ASN A 277 0.09 -9.57 10.97
CA ASN A 277 -1.31 -9.57 11.38
C ASN A 277 -2.00 -8.28 10.95
N TRP A 278 -2.97 -8.40 10.05
CA TRP A 278 -3.77 -7.29 9.52
C TRP A 278 -5.18 -7.21 10.10
N LEU A 279 -5.40 -7.80 11.29
CA LEU A 279 -6.65 -7.62 12.03
C LEU A 279 -6.72 -6.21 12.65
N PRO A 280 -7.89 -5.54 12.62
CA PRO A 280 -8.03 -4.15 13.04
C PRO A 280 -8.23 -4.01 14.56
N ASP A 281 -7.52 -4.79 15.38
CA ASP A 281 -7.71 -4.92 16.84
C ASP A 281 -6.49 -4.51 17.67
N ASP A 282 -5.43 -4.02 17.02
CA ASP A 282 -4.21 -3.57 17.69
C ASP A 282 -4.43 -2.36 18.60
N PRO A 283 -3.70 -2.21 19.73
CA PRO A 283 -3.93 -1.12 20.67
C PRO A 283 -3.30 0.21 20.24
N ASN A 284 -3.88 1.31 20.73
CA ASN A 284 -3.22 2.62 20.71
C ASN A 284 -2.10 2.68 21.76
N MET A 285 -1.02 3.39 21.41
CA MET A 285 -0.02 3.87 22.34
C MET A 285 -0.65 4.90 23.29
N THR A 286 -0.16 4.92 24.52
CA THR A 286 -0.53 5.89 25.54
C THR A 286 0.69 6.51 26.22
N ILE A 287 0.49 7.70 26.77
CA ILE A 287 1.47 8.45 27.54
C ILE A 287 0.82 9.04 28.80
N ASN A 288 1.64 9.39 29.79
CA ASN A 288 1.21 10.25 30.89
C ASN A 288 1.19 11.72 30.41
N SER A 289 0.14 12.07 29.66
CA SER A 289 0.03 13.35 28.98
C SER A 289 -0.22 14.50 29.97
N PRO A 290 0.55 15.60 29.92
CA PRO A 290 0.29 16.78 30.75
C PRO A 290 -1.02 17.48 30.37
N MET A 291 -1.59 17.18 29.20
CA MET A 291 -2.87 17.73 28.73
C MET A 291 -4.08 16.86 29.12
N GLY A 292 -3.88 15.76 29.86
CA GLY A 292 -4.95 14.80 30.13
C GLY A 292 -5.46 14.03 28.90
N ARG A 293 -4.70 14.06 27.79
CA ARG A 293 -5.02 13.35 26.53
C ARG A 293 -4.01 12.22 26.32
N PRO A 294 -4.20 11.04 26.94
CA PRO A 294 -3.16 10.00 26.98
C PRO A 294 -2.82 9.39 25.62
N LYS A 295 -3.71 9.46 24.61
CA LYS A 295 -3.46 8.93 23.26
C LYS A 295 -2.81 9.95 22.32
N GLN A 296 -2.70 11.21 22.74
CA GLN A 296 -1.98 12.24 21.98
C GLN A 296 -0.51 12.22 22.37
N ILE A 297 0.31 11.68 21.46
CA ILE A 297 1.73 11.37 21.71
C ILE A 297 2.58 12.65 21.66
N CYS A 298 2.38 13.50 20.66
CA CYS A 298 2.99 14.82 20.57
C CYS A 298 2.05 15.86 21.19
N SER A 299 2.47 16.45 22.30
CA SER A 299 1.68 17.48 22.98
C SER A 299 1.72 18.81 22.23
N ASN A 300 0.58 19.50 22.15
CA ASN A 300 0.54 20.85 21.58
C ASN A 300 1.42 21.77 22.42
N GLN A 301 2.25 22.58 21.76
CA GLN A 301 3.13 23.54 22.42
C GLN A 301 2.39 24.84 22.72
N ALA A 302 2.91 25.62 23.65
CA ALA A 302 2.35 26.93 23.98
C ALA A 302 2.24 27.81 22.71
N GLY A 303 1.05 28.38 22.48
CA GLY A 303 0.77 29.18 21.30
C GLY A 303 0.56 28.39 20.00
N THR A 304 0.35 27.07 20.07
CA THR A 304 0.02 26.21 18.92
C THR A 304 -1.31 25.48 19.13
N SER A 305 -2.03 25.20 18.05
CA SER A 305 -3.30 24.46 18.07
C SER A 305 -3.12 22.99 17.70
N TRP A 306 -1.98 22.61 17.13
CA TRP A 306 -1.68 21.25 16.72
C TRP A 306 -0.20 20.90 16.84
N SER A 307 0.05 19.60 16.91
CA SER A 307 1.37 18.98 16.73
C SER A 307 1.18 17.74 15.86
N TRP A 308 1.77 17.77 14.67
CA TRP A 308 1.59 16.76 13.64
C TRP A 308 2.88 15.99 13.42
N PRO A 309 2.96 14.72 13.90
CA PRO A 309 4.12 13.90 13.67
C PRO A 309 4.20 13.48 12.20
N GLY A 310 5.43 13.40 11.73
CA GLY A 310 5.76 12.95 10.37
C GLY A 310 6.31 11.53 10.39
N ASN A 311 7.51 11.38 9.82
CA ASN A 311 8.24 10.12 9.79
C ASN A 311 9.15 9.99 11.03
N GLY A 312 9.50 8.75 11.37
CA GLY A 312 10.42 8.46 12.46
C GLY A 312 11.24 7.20 12.21
N VAL A 313 12.17 6.94 13.12
CA VAL A 313 13.15 5.87 13.00
C VAL A 313 13.53 5.32 14.35
N GLU A 314 13.76 4.01 14.39
CA GLU A 314 14.33 3.36 15.55
C GLU A 314 15.86 3.56 15.61
N ILE A 315 16.37 3.92 16.79
CA ILE A 315 17.80 3.91 17.12
C ILE A 315 17.95 3.29 18.51
N GLY A 316 18.58 2.12 18.58
CA GLY A 316 18.67 1.35 19.82
C GLY A 316 17.28 0.89 20.27
N ASP A 317 16.93 1.19 21.51
CA ASP A 317 15.64 0.89 22.15
C ASP A 317 14.67 2.10 22.16
N LYS A 318 14.95 3.11 21.32
CA LYS A 318 14.18 4.35 21.23
C LYS A 318 13.71 4.61 19.81
N VAL A 319 12.62 5.37 19.71
CA VAL A 319 12.12 5.90 18.44
C VAL A 319 12.29 7.41 18.41
N TYR A 320 12.89 7.90 17.33
CA TYR A 320 13.08 9.32 17.05
C TYR A 320 12.13 9.73 15.93
N MET A 321 11.29 10.73 16.14
CA MET A 321 10.20 11.07 15.24
C MET A 321 10.14 12.58 15.02
N HIS A 322 10.04 13.00 13.76
CA HIS A 322 9.80 14.40 13.44
C HIS A 322 8.37 14.80 13.86
N CYS A 323 8.21 16.04 14.33
CA CYS A 323 6.89 16.62 14.56
C CYS A 323 6.86 18.09 14.13
N GLY A 324 5.91 18.45 13.28
CA GLY A 324 5.55 19.85 13.00
C GLY A 324 4.65 20.41 14.09
N GLU A 325 4.68 21.73 14.27
CA GLU A 325 3.88 22.46 15.27
C GLU A 325 3.32 23.73 14.64
N GLY A 326 2.08 24.10 14.95
CA GLY A 326 1.50 25.30 14.34
C GLY A 326 0.05 25.65 14.70
N ASN A 327 -0.52 26.57 13.92
CA ASN A 327 -1.90 27.05 14.05
C ASN A 327 -2.57 27.13 12.68
N GLY A 328 -3.78 26.55 12.56
CA GLY A 328 -4.45 26.44 11.27
C GLY A 328 -3.56 25.71 10.26
N LEU A 329 -3.33 26.29 9.08
CA LEU A 329 -2.42 25.73 8.08
C LEU A 329 -0.97 26.23 8.21
N ASN A 330 -0.68 27.08 9.20
CA ASN A 330 0.63 27.71 9.35
C ASN A 330 1.50 26.95 10.35
N MET A 331 2.62 26.41 9.88
CA MET A 331 3.66 25.87 10.74
C MET A 331 4.39 27.01 11.45
N THR A 332 4.53 26.91 12.76
CA THR A 332 5.26 27.89 13.60
C THR A 332 6.60 27.35 14.05
N ASN A 333 6.73 26.03 14.17
CA ASN A 333 7.97 25.38 14.56
C ASN A 333 7.95 23.90 14.15
N GLN A 334 9.05 23.22 14.41
CA GLN A 334 9.15 21.77 14.30
C GLN A 334 10.22 21.25 15.25
N SER A 335 10.12 19.97 15.61
CA SER A 335 10.91 19.37 16.67
C SER A 335 11.18 17.89 16.40
N LEU A 336 12.06 17.32 17.21
CA LEU A 336 12.35 15.89 17.24
C LEU A 336 11.81 15.33 18.55
N TYR A 337 10.97 14.33 18.46
CA TYR A 337 10.40 13.63 19.60
C TYR A 337 11.14 12.31 19.81
N VAL A 338 11.51 12.03 21.06
CA VAL A 338 12.14 10.78 21.48
C VAL A 338 11.15 9.98 22.30
N LEU A 339 10.79 8.81 21.80
CA LEU A 339 9.82 7.91 22.40
C LEU A 339 10.58 6.74 23.04
N THR A 340 10.29 6.47 24.31
CA THR A 340 10.87 5.35 25.07
C THR A 340 9.73 4.54 25.67
N GLN A 341 9.68 3.24 25.39
CA GLN A 341 8.63 2.39 25.95
C GLN A 341 8.86 2.20 27.46
N SER A 342 7.82 2.44 28.25
CA SER A 342 7.84 2.15 29.69
C SER A 342 7.39 0.71 29.93
N THR A 343 6.17 0.37 29.51
CA THR A 343 5.59 -0.97 29.62
C THR A 343 4.37 -1.09 28.72
N GLY A 344 4.21 -2.21 28.01
CA GLY A 344 3.05 -2.46 27.15
C GLY A 344 2.76 -1.30 26.19
N THR A 345 1.58 -0.68 26.33
CA THR A 345 1.15 0.48 25.54
C THR A 345 1.59 1.83 26.10
N LEU A 346 2.16 1.87 27.32
CA LEU A 346 2.60 3.10 27.99
C LEU A 346 4.04 3.46 27.59
N TRP A 347 4.21 4.68 27.10
CA TRP A 347 5.49 5.24 26.66
C TRP A 347 5.76 6.59 27.34
N THR A 348 7.04 6.96 27.42
CA THR A 348 7.47 8.32 27.71
C THR A 348 7.91 9.01 26.44
N VAL A 349 7.75 10.32 26.43
CA VAL A 349 7.98 11.16 25.26
C VAL A 349 8.77 12.39 25.67
N GLN A 350 9.86 12.65 24.96
CA GLN A 350 10.70 13.83 25.17
C GLN A 350 10.77 14.64 23.88
N ARG A 351 10.38 15.92 23.94
CA ARG A 351 10.55 16.87 22.85
C ARG A 351 11.95 17.49 22.90
N THR A 352 12.64 17.52 21.77
CA THR A 352 13.92 18.22 21.58
C THR A 352 13.87 19.09 20.32
N THR A 353 14.76 20.08 20.22
CA THR A 353 14.91 20.91 19.01
C THR A 353 16.31 20.67 18.46
N PRO A 354 16.46 20.04 17.29
CA PRO A 354 17.78 19.84 16.71
C PRO A 354 18.49 21.14 16.35
N ALA A 355 19.82 21.10 16.26
CA ALA A 355 20.62 22.23 15.84
C ALA A 355 20.17 22.74 14.45
N GLY A 356 20.00 24.06 14.31
CA GLY A 356 19.55 24.70 13.06
C GLY A 356 18.04 24.65 12.79
N MET A 357 17.23 24.01 13.66
CA MET A 357 15.79 23.83 13.45
C MET A 357 14.91 24.84 14.21
N SER A 358 15.45 25.56 15.19
CA SER A 358 14.66 26.47 16.04
C SER A 358 13.97 27.57 15.21
N GLY A 359 12.64 27.58 15.21
CA GLY A 359 11.84 28.57 14.47
C GLY A 359 11.94 28.42 12.95
N GLN A 360 12.57 27.36 12.45
CA GLN A 360 12.64 27.11 11.02
C GLN A 360 11.31 26.52 10.56
N THR A 361 10.66 27.23 9.64
CA THR A 361 9.39 26.79 9.04
C THR A 361 9.44 26.68 7.51
N ASN A 362 10.52 27.14 6.88
CA ASN A 362 10.62 27.16 5.42
C ASN A 362 10.72 25.77 4.78
N ILE A 363 11.18 24.76 5.53
CA ILE A 363 11.26 23.36 5.08
C ILE A 363 10.68 22.49 6.19
N GLY A 364 9.54 21.84 5.95
CA GLY A 364 8.99 20.85 6.89
C GLY A 364 9.66 19.50 6.69
N TYR A 365 10.48 19.04 7.64
CA TYR A 365 11.24 17.78 7.56
C TYR A 365 10.41 16.53 7.90
N ALA A 366 9.18 16.49 7.39
CA ALA A 366 8.21 15.42 7.62
C ALA A 366 8.16 14.37 6.51
N ALA A 367 8.90 14.55 5.41
CA ALA A 367 8.76 13.76 4.19
C ALA A 367 9.52 12.41 4.21
N GLY A 368 10.28 12.10 5.26
CA GLY A 368 10.95 10.80 5.35
C GLY A 368 12.05 10.81 6.38
N MET A 369 12.32 9.65 6.99
CA MET A 369 13.42 9.47 7.93
C MET A 369 14.03 8.08 7.72
N VAL A 370 15.21 8.03 7.11
CA VAL A 370 15.84 6.81 6.61
C VAL A 370 17.15 6.58 7.36
N LYS A 371 17.21 5.51 8.17
CA LYS A 371 18.45 5.02 8.79
C LYS A 371 19.26 4.27 7.74
N ALA A 372 20.38 4.84 7.32
CA ALA A 372 21.31 4.25 6.39
C ALA A 372 22.40 3.43 7.11
N SER A 373 23.07 2.56 6.37
CA SER A 373 24.15 1.73 6.89
C SER A 373 25.46 2.48 7.14
N ASP A 374 25.55 3.74 6.71
CA ASP A 374 26.73 4.61 6.85
C ASP A 374 26.81 5.32 8.22
N GLY A 375 25.92 4.97 9.15
CA GLY A 375 25.86 5.56 10.49
C GLY A 375 25.06 6.87 10.56
N TYR A 376 24.41 7.29 9.46
CA TYR A 376 23.53 8.44 9.44
C TYR A 376 22.06 8.07 9.31
N VAL A 377 21.21 8.98 9.80
CA VAL A 377 19.80 9.05 9.43
C VAL A 377 19.63 10.24 8.50
N TYR A 378 19.06 9.99 7.32
CA TYR A 378 18.68 11.03 6.36
C TYR A 378 17.23 11.43 6.60
N VAL A 379 16.98 12.73 6.75
CA VAL A 379 15.65 13.28 7.01
C VAL A 379 15.23 14.17 5.85
N TYR A 380 14.11 13.84 5.24
CA TYR A 380 13.60 14.51 4.05
C TYR A 380 12.56 15.54 4.41
N GLY A 381 12.59 16.67 3.72
CA GLY A 381 11.63 17.75 3.93
C GLY A 381 11.18 18.41 2.64
N THR A 382 10.07 19.12 2.72
CA THR A 382 9.48 19.83 1.59
C THR A 382 9.44 21.33 1.86
N GLN A 383 9.86 22.10 0.86
CA GLN A 383 9.60 23.53 0.77
C GLN A 383 8.56 23.76 -0.32
N ALA A 384 7.39 24.29 0.06
CA ALA A 384 6.35 24.63 -0.91
C ALA A 384 6.84 25.77 -1.83
N THR A 385 6.77 25.56 -3.15
CA THR A 385 7.04 26.62 -4.15
C THR A 385 5.75 27.20 -4.71
N SER A 386 4.64 26.48 -4.54
CA SER A 386 3.28 26.89 -4.88
C SER A 386 2.32 26.12 -3.98
N PHE A 387 1.26 26.76 -3.48
CA PHE A 387 0.37 26.19 -2.47
C PHE A 387 -0.17 24.79 -2.84
N GLY A 388 0.39 23.75 -2.24
CA GLY A 388 -0.05 22.36 -2.42
C GLY A 388 0.20 21.75 -3.80
N TYR A 389 0.90 22.40 -4.73
CA TYR A 389 1.11 21.84 -6.08
C TYR A 389 2.51 21.28 -6.27
N LEU A 390 3.52 22.09 -5.99
CA LEU A 390 4.92 21.77 -6.23
C LEU A 390 5.74 22.11 -4.99
N ASN A 391 6.70 21.25 -4.72
CA ASN A 391 7.62 21.39 -3.61
C ASN A 391 9.04 21.09 -4.08
N ASN A 392 9.97 21.89 -3.59
CA ASN A 392 11.37 21.50 -3.57
C ASN A 392 11.56 20.50 -2.43
N VAL A 393 12.12 19.33 -2.75
CA VAL A 393 12.50 18.34 -1.76
C VAL A 393 13.94 18.61 -1.31
N HIS A 394 14.15 18.62 0.00
CA HIS A 394 15.42 18.86 0.67
C HIS A 394 15.78 17.68 1.58
N VAL A 395 17.05 17.57 1.95
CA VAL A 395 17.53 16.53 2.86
C VAL A 395 18.46 17.12 3.93
N ALA A 396 18.19 16.72 5.17
CA ALA A 396 19.05 16.87 6.32
C ALA A 396 19.61 15.50 6.72
N ARG A 397 20.59 15.47 7.61
CA ARG A 397 21.02 14.25 8.27
C ARG A 397 21.51 14.49 9.69
N PHE A 398 21.52 13.44 10.48
CA PHE A 398 22.20 13.38 11.76
C PHE A 398 22.85 12.02 11.96
N ALA A 399 23.93 11.96 12.75
CA ALA A 399 24.57 10.70 13.10
C ALA A 399 23.69 9.92 14.09
N THR A 400 23.59 8.61 13.95
CA THR A 400 22.81 7.76 14.88
C THR A 400 23.28 7.88 16.33
N SER A 401 24.56 8.21 16.53
CA SER A 401 25.16 8.47 17.85
C SER A 401 24.79 9.84 18.45
N ASN A 402 24.31 10.79 17.65
CA ASN A 402 23.94 12.13 18.11
C ASN A 402 22.72 12.71 17.36
N PRO A 403 21.49 12.26 17.68
CA PRO A 403 20.28 12.64 16.94
C PRO A 403 19.87 14.12 16.99
N ASN A 404 20.48 14.94 17.86
CA ASN A 404 20.21 16.38 17.92
C ASN A 404 21.20 17.24 17.11
N SER A 405 22.27 16.65 16.57
CA SER A 405 23.28 17.36 15.77
C SER A 405 22.99 17.19 14.28
N TRP A 406 22.13 18.06 13.75
CA TRP A 406 21.71 18.01 12.35
C TRP A 406 22.65 18.81 11.45
N THR A 407 22.79 18.33 10.23
CA THR A 407 23.41 19.05 9.11
C THR A 407 22.50 18.98 7.89
N PHE A 408 22.59 19.96 7.01
CA PHE A 408 21.64 20.19 5.93
C PHE A 408 22.38 20.21 4.59
N TRP A 409 21.85 19.52 3.59
CA TRP A 409 22.44 19.54 2.26
C TRP A 409 22.15 20.87 1.58
N ASN A 410 23.19 21.57 1.12
CA ASN A 410 23.05 22.85 0.43
C ASN A 410 23.13 22.75 -1.10
N GLY A 411 23.18 21.52 -1.65
CA GLY A 411 23.42 21.26 -3.08
C GLY A 411 24.81 20.74 -3.40
N SER A 412 25.79 20.99 -2.51
CA SER A 412 27.19 20.59 -2.71
C SER A 412 27.87 20.04 -1.47
N SER A 413 27.43 20.45 -0.29
CA SER A 413 28.04 20.10 1.00
C SER A 413 27.00 20.12 2.13
N TRP A 414 27.40 19.57 3.29
CA TRP A 414 26.58 19.56 4.50
C TRP A 414 26.89 20.78 5.38
N THR A 415 25.88 21.60 5.68
CA THR A 415 25.98 22.85 6.45
C THR A 415 25.23 22.75 7.79
N SER A 416 25.47 23.69 8.70
CA SER A 416 24.82 23.72 10.02
C SER A 416 23.43 24.34 10.03
N THR A 417 23.03 25.01 8.95
CA THR A 417 21.72 25.65 8.80
C THR A 417 21.01 25.18 7.52
N PRO A 418 19.67 25.08 7.53
CA PRO A 418 18.89 24.72 6.35
C PRO A 418 19.08 25.71 5.19
N THR A 419 19.28 25.18 3.99
CA THR A 419 19.37 25.97 2.75
C THR A 419 18.12 25.73 1.90
N THR A 420 17.44 26.81 1.50
CA THR A 420 16.22 26.76 0.69
C THR A 420 16.52 26.97 -0.79
N GLY A 421 15.51 26.76 -1.64
CA GLY A 421 15.56 27.06 -3.08
C GLY A 421 16.22 25.98 -3.92
N ASN A 422 16.23 26.22 -5.23
CA ASN A 422 16.55 25.18 -6.24
C ASN A 422 17.99 24.69 -6.17
N GLY A 423 18.95 25.50 -5.69
CA GLY A 423 20.34 25.09 -5.56
C GLY A 423 20.56 23.98 -4.54
N ALA A 424 19.73 23.92 -3.49
CA ALA A 424 19.80 22.90 -2.44
C ALA A 424 18.79 21.75 -2.61
N ARG A 425 18.04 21.76 -3.71
CA ARG A 425 16.98 20.80 -4.02
C ARG A 425 17.55 19.47 -4.49
N ILE A 426 17.00 18.37 -3.99
CA ILE A 426 17.38 17.01 -4.40
C ILE A 426 16.37 16.35 -5.36
N ALA A 427 15.12 16.81 -5.32
CA ALA A 427 14.04 16.38 -6.20
C ALA A 427 12.93 17.43 -6.23
N GLU A 428 12.07 17.33 -7.23
CA GLU A 428 10.80 18.04 -7.27
C GLU A 428 9.68 17.07 -6.92
N GLY A 429 8.79 17.46 -6.00
CA GLY A 429 7.64 16.68 -5.61
C GLY A 429 6.35 17.44 -5.83
N LYS A 430 5.26 16.71 -6.06
CA LYS A 430 3.90 17.24 -6.13
C LYS A 430 3.17 17.08 -4.79
N GLY A 431 2.26 17.99 -4.46
CA GLY A 431 1.38 17.84 -3.29
C GLY A 431 2.12 17.47 -2.01
N THR A 432 1.92 16.23 -1.54
CA THR A 432 2.66 15.65 -0.42
C THR A 432 3.67 14.60 -0.91
N VAL A 433 4.78 14.47 -0.19
CA VAL A 433 5.92 13.61 -0.56
C VAL A 433 6.27 12.69 0.60
N ALA A 434 6.59 11.44 0.30
CA ALA A 434 7.29 10.56 1.22
C ALA A 434 8.52 9.92 0.56
N ILE A 435 9.60 9.72 1.32
CA ILE A 435 10.83 9.07 0.88
C ILE A 435 11.20 7.99 1.88
N ASN A 436 11.49 6.79 1.36
CA ASN A 436 12.04 5.69 2.14
C ASN A 436 13.10 4.92 1.34
N TYR A 437 13.77 3.97 1.97
CA TYR A 437 14.78 3.13 1.31
C TYR A 437 14.23 1.73 1.06
N VAL A 438 14.26 1.30 -0.20
CA VAL A 438 13.69 0.04 -0.67
C VAL A 438 14.67 -0.60 -1.64
N ASN A 439 15.07 -1.85 -1.37
CA ASN A 439 15.90 -2.67 -2.27
C ASN A 439 17.07 -1.94 -2.94
N GLY A 440 17.88 -1.24 -2.15
CA GLY A 440 19.09 -0.58 -2.65
C GLY A 440 18.88 0.86 -3.15
N LYS A 441 17.64 1.35 -3.20
CA LYS A 441 17.33 2.71 -3.69
C LYS A 441 16.51 3.51 -2.68
N TYR A 442 16.70 4.83 -2.71
CA TYR A 442 15.75 5.78 -2.15
C TYR A 442 14.56 5.87 -3.09
N VAL A 443 13.37 5.55 -2.61
CA VAL A 443 12.12 5.64 -3.35
C VAL A 443 11.34 6.83 -2.81
N MET A 444 11.12 7.80 -3.69
CA MET A 444 10.22 8.91 -3.46
C MET A 444 8.84 8.55 -4.02
N ILE A 445 7.81 8.77 -3.22
CA ILE A 445 6.42 8.77 -3.66
C ILE A 445 5.84 10.17 -3.53
N THR A 446 5.03 10.56 -4.49
CA THR A 446 4.37 11.86 -4.55
C THR A 446 3.04 11.72 -5.27
N MET A 447 2.14 12.69 -5.14
CA MET A 447 0.83 12.65 -5.76
C MET A 447 0.38 14.03 -6.21
N ASP A 448 -0.55 14.06 -7.17
CA ASP A 448 -1.23 15.30 -7.53
C ASP A 448 -1.99 15.89 -6.33
N GLN A 449 -2.37 17.18 -6.42
CA GLN A 449 -2.99 17.89 -5.31
C GLN A 449 -4.46 17.47 -5.12
N GLY A 450 -4.72 16.73 -4.05
CA GLY A 450 -6.04 16.12 -3.83
C GLY A 450 -7.12 16.98 -3.21
N PHE A 451 -6.92 18.30 -3.08
CA PHE A 451 -7.96 19.22 -2.59
C PHE A 451 -8.74 19.92 -3.72
N ASN A 452 -8.26 19.80 -4.97
CA ASN A 452 -8.91 20.38 -6.14
C ASN A 452 -9.85 19.39 -6.81
N CYS A 453 -10.97 19.91 -7.33
CA CYS A 453 -12.07 19.11 -7.86
C CYS A 453 -11.74 18.49 -9.23
N ASP A 454 -11.11 19.27 -10.10
CA ASP A 454 -10.87 18.93 -11.51
C ASP A 454 -9.39 18.67 -11.83
N ALA A 455 -8.64 18.18 -10.84
CA ALA A 455 -7.22 17.88 -11.02
C ALA A 455 -7.00 16.40 -11.38
N PRO A 456 -5.89 16.07 -12.06
CA PRO A 456 -5.34 14.72 -12.09
C PRO A 456 -5.22 14.14 -10.67
N ARG A 457 -5.33 12.81 -10.56
CA ARG A 457 -5.43 12.10 -9.27
C ARG A 457 -4.44 10.96 -9.17
N ASN A 458 -3.25 11.21 -9.68
CA ASN A 458 -2.26 10.19 -9.89
C ASN A 458 -1.26 10.17 -8.74
N ILE A 459 -0.77 8.98 -8.46
CA ILE A 459 0.36 8.71 -7.59
C ILE A 459 1.55 8.42 -8.48
N TYR A 460 2.69 9.03 -8.16
CA TYR A 460 3.93 8.90 -8.88
C TYR A 460 5.06 8.41 -7.97
N THR A 461 6.04 7.75 -8.56
CA THR A 461 7.27 7.36 -7.87
C THR A 461 8.50 7.75 -8.64
N ALA A 462 9.58 8.08 -7.93
CA ALA A 462 10.91 8.27 -8.50
C ALA A 462 11.94 7.58 -7.61
N THR A 463 13.09 7.21 -8.18
CA THR A 463 14.14 6.51 -7.42
C THR A 463 15.48 7.23 -7.49
N SER A 464 16.33 7.02 -6.50
CA SER A 464 17.71 7.49 -6.47
C SER A 464 18.60 6.45 -5.79
N THR A 465 19.85 6.32 -6.24
CA THR A 465 20.87 5.52 -5.54
C THR A 465 21.57 6.29 -4.42
N SER A 466 21.33 7.61 -4.32
CA SER A 466 21.93 8.51 -3.34
C SER A 466 20.86 9.24 -2.52
N PRO A 467 21.08 9.48 -1.21
CA PRO A 467 20.16 10.24 -0.38
C PRO A 467 20.00 11.69 -0.83
N THR A 468 20.99 12.24 -1.55
CA THR A 468 20.99 13.63 -2.06
C THR A 468 20.58 13.73 -3.52
N GLY A 469 20.03 12.66 -4.10
CA GLY A 469 19.69 12.59 -5.52
C GLY A 469 20.90 12.44 -6.45
N PRO A 470 20.70 12.64 -7.78
CA PRO A 470 19.44 13.03 -8.40
C PRO A 470 18.41 11.88 -8.39
N PHE A 471 17.14 12.22 -8.21
CA PHE A 471 16.04 11.28 -8.43
C PHE A 471 15.72 11.16 -9.93
N THR A 472 15.27 9.98 -10.36
CA THR A 472 14.78 9.73 -11.72
C THR A 472 13.56 10.60 -12.05
N ALA A 473 13.19 10.65 -13.33
CA ALA A 473 11.86 11.13 -13.70
C ALA A 473 10.78 10.32 -12.98
N ALA A 474 9.69 10.99 -12.58
CA ALA A 474 8.61 10.37 -11.85
C ALA A 474 7.73 9.52 -12.79
N VAL A 475 7.46 8.28 -12.39
CA VAL A 475 6.62 7.32 -13.11
C VAL A 475 5.25 7.24 -12.43
N GLU A 476 4.17 7.34 -13.21
CA GLU A 476 2.81 7.13 -12.71
C GLU A 476 2.62 5.66 -12.33
N VAL A 477 2.25 5.42 -11.08
CA VAL A 477 2.08 4.05 -10.55
C VAL A 477 0.62 3.69 -10.32
N TYR A 478 -0.25 4.68 -10.09
CA TYR A 478 -1.66 4.44 -9.79
C TYR A 478 -2.50 5.70 -9.98
N LYS A 479 -3.77 5.51 -10.36
CA LYS A 479 -4.79 6.57 -10.43
C LYS A 479 -5.85 6.30 -9.37
N ILE A 480 -6.05 7.27 -8.46
CA ILE A 480 -6.98 7.17 -7.34
C ILE A 480 -8.42 7.21 -7.85
N ASN A 481 -9.21 6.22 -7.46
CA ASN A 481 -10.61 6.03 -7.86
C ASN A 481 -11.57 5.95 -6.65
N ASP A 482 -11.23 6.63 -5.55
CA ASP A 482 -12.12 6.78 -4.40
C ASP A 482 -13.14 7.91 -4.65
N TYR A 483 -14.41 7.61 -4.39
CA TYR A 483 -15.52 8.57 -4.49
C TYR A 483 -16.26 8.75 -3.18
N PHE A 484 -16.89 9.89 -2.98
CA PHE A 484 -17.80 10.19 -1.89
C PHE A 484 -19.01 10.91 -2.47
N GLN A 485 -20.19 10.27 -2.37
CA GLN A 485 -21.46 10.75 -2.89
C GLN A 485 -21.41 11.19 -4.37
N GLY A 486 -20.81 10.38 -5.25
CA GLY A 486 -20.75 10.68 -6.70
C GLY A 486 -19.56 11.56 -7.10
N GLN A 487 -18.88 12.19 -6.15
CA GLN A 487 -17.74 13.07 -6.39
C GLN A 487 -16.44 12.41 -5.96
N TYR A 488 -15.33 12.76 -6.56
CA TYR A 488 -14.06 12.24 -6.10
C TYR A 488 -13.73 12.72 -4.67
N THR A 489 -13.26 11.82 -3.81
CA THR A 489 -12.83 12.19 -2.44
C THR A 489 -11.67 13.18 -2.49
N ARG A 490 -11.41 13.92 -1.41
CA ARG A 490 -10.07 14.50 -1.26
C ARG A 490 -9.07 13.43 -0.82
N TYR A 491 -7.79 13.60 -1.16
CA TYR A 491 -6.73 12.63 -0.89
C TYR A 491 -5.37 13.31 -0.68
N TYR A 492 -4.50 12.70 0.11
CA TYR A 492 -3.22 13.28 0.52
C TYR A 492 -2.33 12.23 1.23
N THR A 493 -1.13 12.64 1.62
CA THR A 493 -0.16 11.91 2.48
C THR A 493 0.15 10.50 1.97
N PRO A 494 0.82 10.35 0.81
CA PRO A 494 1.36 9.05 0.45
C PRO A 494 2.46 8.66 1.43
N ASN A 495 2.54 7.39 1.78
CA ASN A 495 3.64 6.84 2.57
C ASN A 495 4.19 5.55 1.95
N VAL A 496 5.48 5.28 2.17
CA VAL A 496 6.18 4.09 1.68
C VAL A 496 6.51 3.18 2.85
N HIS A 497 6.18 1.89 2.74
CA HIS A 497 6.32 0.94 3.84
C HIS A 497 7.17 -0.29 3.44
N PRO A 498 8.51 -0.17 3.45
CA PRO A 498 9.41 -1.25 3.01
C PRO A 498 9.32 -2.51 3.87
N THR A 499 8.88 -2.39 5.13
CA THR A 499 8.84 -3.51 6.09
C THR A 499 7.84 -4.61 5.69
N PHE A 500 6.77 -4.26 4.97
CA PHE A 500 5.65 -5.17 4.72
C PHE A 500 5.80 -5.90 3.39
N THR A 501 6.75 -6.81 3.29
CA THR A 501 6.90 -7.69 2.13
C THR A 501 5.78 -8.73 2.07
N ASN A 502 5.30 -9.04 0.87
CA ASN A 502 4.30 -10.10 0.65
C ASN A 502 4.86 -11.30 -0.15
N GLY A 503 6.18 -11.33 -0.40
CA GLY A 503 6.86 -12.37 -1.18
C GLY A 503 6.66 -12.27 -2.70
N ARG A 504 6.09 -11.17 -3.21
CA ARG A 504 5.74 -11.01 -4.64
C ARG A 504 6.46 -9.86 -5.34
N ASN A 505 7.53 -9.35 -4.74
CA ASN A 505 8.29 -8.21 -5.27
C ASN A 505 7.38 -6.98 -5.48
N GLU A 506 6.60 -6.64 -4.45
CA GLU A 506 5.66 -5.54 -4.47
C GLU A 506 5.89 -4.63 -3.26
N LEU A 507 5.93 -3.32 -3.53
CA LEU A 507 6.03 -2.28 -2.52
C LEU A 507 4.65 -2.03 -1.90
N LEU A 508 4.55 -2.04 -0.58
CA LEU A 508 3.39 -1.46 0.10
C LEU A 508 3.56 0.05 0.19
N ILE A 509 2.53 0.76 -0.28
CA ILE A 509 2.35 2.19 -0.03
C ILE A 509 0.97 2.41 0.57
N THR A 510 0.78 3.57 1.17
CA THR A 510 -0.54 4.02 1.63
C THR A 510 -0.82 5.45 1.19
N TYR A 511 -2.09 5.84 1.18
CA TYR A 511 -2.53 7.23 1.08
C TYR A 511 -3.79 7.44 1.93
N SER A 512 -4.06 8.69 2.32
CA SER A 512 -5.27 9.03 3.08
C SER A 512 -6.35 9.56 2.16
N VAL A 513 -7.60 9.20 2.45
CA VAL A 513 -8.78 9.93 1.94
C VAL A 513 -9.30 10.89 3.02
N ASN A 514 -9.93 11.99 2.59
CA ASN A 514 -10.57 12.95 3.49
C ASN A 514 -12.09 12.75 3.55
N GLN A 515 -12.71 13.14 4.67
CA GLN A 515 -14.16 13.04 4.91
C GLN A 515 -15.02 13.82 3.90
N SER A 516 -14.40 14.67 3.08
CA SER A 516 -15.07 15.58 2.17
C SER A 516 -14.71 15.32 0.71
N ALA A 517 -15.63 15.72 -0.17
CA ALA A 517 -15.43 15.85 -1.60
C ALA A 517 -15.87 17.24 -2.05
N CYS A 518 -15.51 17.61 -3.27
CA CYS A 518 -15.87 18.92 -3.80
C CYS A 518 -17.38 19.10 -3.93
N GLY A 519 -17.91 20.19 -3.34
CA GLY A 519 -19.33 20.52 -3.40
C GLY A 519 -20.24 19.55 -2.64
N VAL A 520 -19.68 18.67 -1.81
CA VAL A 520 -20.42 17.65 -1.06
C VAL A 520 -20.21 17.86 0.43
N SER A 521 -21.30 17.85 1.19
CA SER A 521 -21.27 17.86 2.65
C SER A 521 -20.70 16.54 3.17
N ASP A 522 -19.70 16.62 4.05
CA ASP A 522 -19.19 15.49 4.82
C ASP A 522 -20.25 14.96 5.80
N CYS A 523 -21.09 15.86 6.32
CA CYS A 523 -22.23 15.55 7.16
C CYS A 523 -23.45 15.11 6.34
N VAL A 524 -23.91 13.87 6.54
CA VAL A 524 -25.11 13.29 5.92
C VAL A 524 -26.03 12.76 7.01
N ASN A 525 -27.26 13.25 7.07
CA ASN A 525 -28.25 12.84 8.08
C ASN A 525 -27.72 12.96 9.53
N ASN A 526 -26.97 14.03 9.82
CA ASN A 526 -26.28 14.28 11.11
C ASN A 526 -25.14 13.31 11.46
N PHE A 527 -24.68 12.51 10.50
CA PHE A 527 -23.54 11.62 10.69
C PHE A 527 -22.42 11.83 9.66
N ILE A 528 -21.19 11.49 10.06
CA ILE A 528 -20.01 11.40 9.20
C ILE A 528 -19.51 9.94 9.20
N ASP A 529 -19.20 9.42 8.01
CA ASP A 529 -18.73 8.04 7.83
C ASP A 529 -17.20 7.98 7.93
N PRO A 530 -16.63 7.30 8.94
CA PRO A 530 -15.19 7.20 9.13
C PRO A 530 -14.46 6.49 7.99
N ASN A 531 -15.16 5.74 7.14
CA ASN A 531 -14.54 5.13 5.95
C ASN A 531 -13.92 6.17 5.00
N TYR A 532 -14.43 7.40 5.02
CA TYR A 532 -13.92 8.50 4.19
C TYR A 532 -12.82 9.31 4.87
N TYR A 533 -12.47 9.06 6.13
CA TYR A 533 -11.33 9.68 6.81
C TYR A 533 -10.33 8.63 7.29
N ARG A 534 -9.81 7.85 6.35
CA ARG A 534 -8.96 6.68 6.61
C ARG A 534 -7.92 6.46 5.52
N ILE A 535 -6.97 5.62 5.86
CA ILE A 535 -5.92 5.16 4.96
C ILE A 535 -6.45 4.12 3.96
N ARG A 536 -5.85 4.10 2.77
CA ARG A 536 -5.95 3.04 1.75
C ARG A 536 -4.59 2.38 1.58
N GLY A 537 -4.57 1.05 1.55
CA GLY A 537 -3.38 0.27 1.20
C GLY A 537 -3.30 0.01 -0.30
N LEU A 538 -2.12 0.19 -0.90
CA LEU A 538 -1.88 -0.07 -2.32
C LEU A 538 -0.55 -0.83 -2.49
N ARG A 539 -0.55 -1.81 -3.40
CA ARG A 539 0.64 -2.55 -3.81
C ARG A 539 1.11 -2.09 -5.18
N ILE A 540 2.40 -1.80 -5.28
CA ILE A 540 3.07 -1.42 -6.54
C ILE A 540 4.09 -2.51 -6.89
N PRO A 541 3.99 -3.17 -8.05
CA PRO A 541 5.02 -4.09 -8.52
C PRO A 541 6.38 -3.39 -8.68
N TYR A 542 7.46 -4.01 -8.18
CA TYR A 542 8.82 -3.47 -8.33
C TYR A 542 9.21 -3.26 -9.80
N SER A 543 8.72 -4.13 -10.70
CA SER A 543 8.91 -3.98 -12.15
C SER A 543 8.38 -2.66 -12.72
N LYS A 544 7.39 -2.04 -12.08
CA LYS A 544 6.82 -0.74 -12.50
C LYS A 544 7.69 0.45 -12.12
N ILE A 545 8.60 0.27 -11.16
CA ILE A 545 9.43 1.33 -10.57
C ILE A 545 10.94 1.06 -10.67
N GLY A 546 11.31 0.05 -11.48
CA GLY A 546 12.71 -0.29 -11.74
C GLY A 546 13.45 -0.80 -10.51
N LEU A 547 12.79 -1.60 -9.67
CA LEU A 547 13.37 -2.30 -8.52
C LEU A 547 13.43 -3.81 -8.72
#